data_AF-A0A8H5QHB4-F1
#
_entry.id   AF-A0A8H5QHB4-F1
#
_cell.length_a   1.000
_cell.length_b   1.000
_cell.length_c   1.000
_cell.angle_alpha   90.00
_cell.angle_beta   90.00
_cell.angle_gamma   90.00
#
_symmetry.space_group_name_H-M   'P 1'
#
loop_
_entity.id
_entity.type
_entity.pdbx_description
1 polymer ?
#
loop_
_entity_poly.entity_id
_entity_poly.type
_entity_poly.pdbx_seq_one_letter_code
_entity_poly.pdbx_strand_id
1 'polypeptide(L)'
;MKTSIAMLTASMATAILAHPFDTRSQQCNIAPSGTSSAKIQPLSTPTASTAEACQKLCTAHASCKSFLFGLPSGAKAPACKLYSVTAAQVPNQGNNLYVFDKACSSKAVPNTKPTQDKPRGEVKTKAARDLVCNTAPTGASNSKIQPFATPSAQTAEKCQDACDAQASCKSFLFGLPADASEPVCKLYTVDPSKVPRRDDELYVFAKGCSTANVPTTTPTHDEPRGQANNKSGIKTENKNGGKDQAPTGGKANNNAGNNKRDMKPEDKPPVKDQDHAGDKPPKNKAPKDKNAGNNGQNHN
;
A
#
# COMPACT_ATOMS: atom_id res chain seq x y z
N MET A 1 45.48 -47.45 47.93
CA MET A 1 45.84 -46.43 46.91
C MET A 1 44.63 -46.21 46.01
N LYS A 2 44.24 -44.93 45.86
CA LYS A 2 43.42 -44.30 44.80
C LYS A 2 41.99 -44.81 44.59
N THR A 3 41.07 -44.15 45.29
CA THR A 3 39.64 -44.02 44.99
C THR A 3 39.42 -43.13 43.77
N SER A 4 38.66 -43.63 42.79
CA SER A 4 38.24 -42.91 41.59
C SER A 4 37.17 -41.87 41.91
N ILE A 5 37.45 -40.58 41.68
CA ILE A 5 36.47 -39.50 41.75
C ILE A 5 35.89 -39.31 40.34
N ALA A 6 34.60 -39.64 40.20
CA ALA A 6 33.83 -39.41 38.98
C ALA A 6 33.60 -37.91 38.77
N MET A 7 33.92 -37.44 37.56
CA MET A 7 33.71 -36.06 37.12
C MET A 7 32.22 -35.81 36.90
N LEU A 8 31.65 -34.86 37.65
CA LEU A 8 30.33 -34.28 37.37
C LEU A 8 30.53 -33.08 36.44
N THR A 9 30.40 -33.31 35.14
CA THR A 9 30.33 -32.23 34.14
C THR A 9 28.98 -31.54 34.25
N ALA A 10 28.96 -30.33 34.80
CA ALA A 10 27.80 -29.45 34.81
C ALA A 10 27.47 -29.03 33.37
N SER A 11 26.43 -29.66 32.82
CA SER A 11 25.87 -29.32 31.51
C SER A 11 25.36 -27.89 31.50
N MET A 12 25.83 -27.10 30.53
CA MET A 12 25.37 -25.74 30.29
C MET A 12 23.88 -25.76 29.90
N ALA A 13 23.04 -25.19 30.75
CA ALA A 13 21.67 -24.84 30.40
C ALA A 13 21.71 -23.68 29.40
N THR A 14 21.79 -23.99 28.11
CA THR A 14 21.39 -23.05 27.08
C THR A 14 19.89 -22.87 27.23
N ALA A 15 19.47 -21.72 27.73
CA ALA A 15 18.11 -21.23 27.60
C ALA A 15 17.86 -21.00 26.10
N ILE A 16 17.51 -22.07 25.39
CA ILE A 16 16.78 -21.95 24.14
C ILE A 16 15.47 -21.30 24.55
N LEU A 17 15.35 -19.99 24.31
CA LEU A 17 14.06 -19.34 24.12
C LEU A 17 13.40 -20.04 22.93
N ALA A 18 12.83 -21.20 23.21
CA ALA A 18 11.86 -21.84 22.35
C ALA A 18 10.65 -20.91 22.39
N HIS A 19 10.68 -19.87 21.56
CA HIS A 19 9.44 -19.33 21.06
C HIS A 19 8.71 -20.54 20.45
N PRO A 20 7.55 -20.95 20.95
CA PRO A 20 6.64 -21.71 20.11
C PRO A 20 6.19 -20.70 19.05
N PHE A 21 7.01 -20.52 18.01
CA PHE A 21 6.47 -20.12 16.74
C PHE A 21 5.50 -21.24 16.41
N ASP A 22 4.23 -20.92 16.58
CA ASP A 22 3.08 -21.66 16.09
C ASP A 22 3.35 -21.93 14.60
N THR A 23 4.05 -23.03 14.31
CA THR A 23 4.44 -23.47 12.96
C THR A 23 3.27 -24.11 12.25
N ARG A 24 2.05 -23.68 12.56
CA ARG A 24 0.95 -23.80 11.63
C ARG A 24 1.13 -22.67 10.62
N SER A 25 1.70 -23.00 9.46
CA SER A 25 1.78 -22.09 8.32
C SER A 25 0.44 -21.38 8.16
N GLN A 26 0.40 -20.06 8.41
CA GLN A 26 -0.83 -19.29 8.29
C GLN A 26 -1.45 -19.58 6.94
N GLN A 27 -2.71 -19.97 6.97
CA GLN A 27 -3.43 -20.38 5.79
C GLN A 27 -4.02 -19.14 5.15
N CYS A 28 -3.22 -18.59 4.25
CA CYS A 28 -3.58 -17.41 3.49
C CYS A 28 -3.82 -17.81 2.06
N ASN A 29 -5.02 -17.50 1.57
CA ASN A 29 -5.36 -17.69 0.16
C ASN A 29 -5.30 -19.15 -0.29
N ILE A 30 -5.87 -20.04 0.51
CA ILE A 30 -5.94 -21.47 0.18
C ILE A 30 -7.38 -21.89 0.00
N ALA A 31 -7.62 -22.99 -0.72
CA ALA A 31 -8.94 -23.59 -0.73
C ALA A 31 -9.28 -24.12 0.67
N PRO A 32 -10.52 -23.93 1.16
CA PRO A 32 -10.94 -24.51 2.43
C PRO A 32 -10.91 -26.04 2.34
N SER A 33 -10.25 -26.68 3.31
CA SER A 33 -10.02 -28.12 3.34
C SER A 33 -10.44 -28.77 4.67
N GLY A 34 -11.12 -28.02 5.53
CA GLY A 34 -11.62 -28.55 6.80
C GLY A 34 -12.62 -29.68 6.59
N THR A 35 -12.71 -30.56 7.57
CA THR A 35 -13.72 -31.63 7.56
C THR A 35 -15.12 -31.05 7.68
N SER A 36 -16.05 -31.61 6.90
CA SER A 36 -17.46 -31.23 6.96
C SER A 36 -18.00 -31.42 8.38
N SER A 37 -18.39 -30.33 9.03
CA SER A 37 -18.97 -30.34 10.37
C SER A 37 -20.09 -29.32 10.45
N ALA A 38 -21.29 -29.78 10.82
CA ALA A 38 -22.47 -28.92 10.99
C ALA A 38 -22.26 -27.82 12.04
N LYS A 39 -21.29 -27.99 12.96
CA LYS A 39 -20.95 -27.04 14.02
C LYS A 39 -20.12 -25.84 13.54
N ILE A 40 -19.51 -25.93 12.36
CA ILE A 40 -18.66 -24.85 11.83
C ILE A 40 -19.48 -24.05 10.82
N GLN A 41 -20.14 -23.02 11.33
CA GLN A 41 -20.93 -22.07 10.53
C GLN A 41 -20.25 -20.69 10.51
N PRO A 42 -20.51 -19.88 9.48
CA PRO A 42 -20.12 -18.47 9.51
C PRO A 42 -20.72 -17.76 10.71
N LEU A 43 -19.91 -16.97 11.42
CA LEU A 43 -20.38 -16.00 12.41
C LEU A 43 -21.24 -14.92 11.76
N SER A 44 -20.84 -14.48 10.57
CA SER A 44 -21.49 -13.40 9.83
C SER A 44 -21.16 -13.52 8.34
N THR A 45 -22.02 -12.93 7.51
CA THR A 45 -21.88 -12.92 6.04
C THR A 45 -22.02 -11.49 5.49
N PRO A 46 -21.11 -10.57 5.88
CA PRO A 46 -21.21 -9.19 5.45
C PRO A 46 -20.89 -9.04 3.96
N THR A 47 -21.20 -7.86 3.39
CA THR A 47 -20.83 -7.54 2.01
C THR A 47 -19.42 -6.94 1.96
N ALA A 48 -18.55 -7.47 1.11
CA ALA A 48 -17.22 -6.92 0.85
C ALA A 48 -16.87 -7.08 -0.64
N SER A 49 -16.31 -6.05 -1.26
CA SER A 49 -15.97 -6.07 -2.69
C SER A 49 -14.59 -6.65 -3.00
N THR A 50 -13.73 -6.81 -1.97
CA THR A 50 -12.38 -7.38 -2.05
C THR A 50 -12.08 -8.26 -0.84
N ALA A 51 -11.08 -9.15 -0.94
CA ALA A 51 -10.65 -9.98 0.18
C ALA A 51 -10.09 -9.14 1.33
N GLU A 52 -9.34 -8.07 1.01
CA GLU A 52 -8.85 -7.09 1.99
C GLU A 52 -9.98 -6.40 2.76
N ALA A 53 -11.06 -6.00 2.08
CA ALA A 53 -12.23 -5.43 2.76
C ALA A 53 -12.91 -6.48 3.68
N CYS A 54 -12.98 -7.74 3.25
CA CYS A 54 -13.48 -8.84 4.07
C CYS A 54 -12.58 -9.09 5.31
N GLN A 55 -11.27 -8.99 5.14
CA GLN A 55 -10.31 -9.08 6.24
C GLN A 55 -10.52 -7.95 7.26
N LYS A 56 -10.70 -6.69 6.82
CA LYS A 56 -10.98 -5.56 7.74
C LYS A 56 -12.22 -5.84 8.61
N LEU A 57 -13.28 -6.40 8.02
CA LEU A 57 -14.49 -6.81 8.74
C LEU A 57 -14.21 -7.94 9.75
N CYS A 58 -13.40 -8.94 9.39
CA CYS A 58 -12.93 -9.96 10.33
C CYS A 58 -12.08 -9.36 11.46
N THR A 59 -11.24 -8.37 11.15
CA THR A 59 -10.38 -7.73 12.14
C THR A 59 -11.20 -6.97 13.19
N ALA A 60 -12.22 -6.24 12.74
CA ALA A 60 -13.15 -5.52 13.60
C ALA A 60 -14.03 -6.44 14.47
N HIS A 61 -14.25 -7.69 14.05
CA HIS A 61 -15.05 -8.65 14.80
C HIS A 61 -14.19 -9.44 15.80
N ALA A 62 -14.43 -9.25 17.11
CA ALA A 62 -13.61 -9.82 18.19
C ALA A 62 -13.48 -11.36 18.10
N SER A 63 -14.59 -12.06 17.81
CA SER A 63 -14.60 -13.52 17.72
C SER A 63 -14.08 -14.08 16.40
N CYS A 64 -13.78 -13.25 15.39
CA CYS A 64 -13.35 -13.74 14.09
C CYS A 64 -11.88 -14.19 14.14
N LYS A 65 -11.61 -15.40 13.65
CA LYS A 65 -10.27 -15.99 13.55
C LYS A 65 -9.85 -16.25 12.10
N SER A 66 -10.81 -16.45 11.20
CA SER A 66 -10.57 -16.58 9.76
C SER A 66 -11.76 -16.03 8.98
N PHE A 67 -11.53 -15.77 7.70
CA PHE A 67 -12.58 -15.38 6.77
C PHE A 67 -12.45 -16.16 5.47
N LEU A 68 -13.58 -16.31 4.79
CA LEU A 68 -13.68 -16.93 3.48
C LEU A 68 -14.13 -15.86 2.50
N PHE A 69 -13.42 -15.77 1.38
CA PHE A 69 -13.71 -14.81 0.32
C PHE A 69 -13.56 -15.45 -1.06
N GLY A 70 -14.42 -15.05 -1.98
CA GLY A 70 -14.30 -15.39 -3.38
C GLY A 70 -15.56 -15.09 -4.16
N LEU A 71 -15.49 -15.24 -5.47
CA LEU A 71 -16.61 -15.10 -6.40
C LEU A 71 -17.08 -16.50 -6.81
N PRO A 72 -18.19 -17.00 -6.24
CA PRO A 72 -18.74 -18.29 -6.65
C PRO A 72 -19.02 -18.33 -8.15
N SER A 73 -18.89 -19.52 -8.75
CA SER A 73 -19.21 -19.73 -10.16
C SER A 73 -20.62 -19.24 -10.48
N GLY A 74 -20.76 -18.41 -11.52
CA GLY A 74 -22.05 -17.84 -11.94
C GLY A 74 -22.60 -16.72 -11.04
N ALA A 75 -21.95 -16.39 -9.92
CA ALA A 75 -22.35 -15.27 -9.08
C ALA A 75 -21.91 -13.92 -9.68
N LYS A 76 -22.71 -12.88 -9.45
CA LYS A 76 -22.42 -11.49 -9.84
C LYS A 76 -21.70 -10.70 -8.75
N ALA A 77 -21.70 -11.19 -7.52
CA ALA A 77 -21.10 -10.56 -6.36
C ALA A 77 -20.26 -11.58 -5.57
N PRO A 78 -19.13 -11.15 -4.99
CA PRO A 78 -18.33 -12.02 -4.15
C PRO A 78 -19.04 -12.34 -2.83
N ALA A 79 -18.71 -13.50 -2.27
CA ALA A 79 -19.07 -13.90 -0.93
C ALA A 79 -17.96 -13.47 0.05
N CYS A 80 -18.35 -12.95 1.20
CA CYS A 80 -17.50 -12.74 2.35
C CYS A 80 -18.17 -13.40 3.56
N LYS A 81 -17.48 -14.36 4.20
CA LYS A 81 -17.99 -15.09 5.36
C LYS A 81 -16.95 -15.06 6.48
N LEU A 82 -17.34 -14.68 7.68
CA LEU A 82 -16.47 -14.60 8.85
C LEU A 82 -16.63 -15.85 9.70
N TYR A 83 -15.55 -16.39 10.26
CA TYR A 83 -15.58 -17.61 11.09
C TYR A 83 -14.86 -17.42 12.43
N SER A 84 -15.35 -18.08 13.47
CA SER A 84 -14.74 -18.13 14.81
C SER A 84 -13.62 -19.16 14.94
N VAL A 85 -13.38 -19.92 13.88
CA VAL A 85 -12.36 -20.97 13.81
C VAL A 85 -11.17 -20.53 12.96
N THR A 86 -10.03 -21.18 13.13
CA THR A 86 -8.88 -20.99 12.23
C THR A 86 -9.21 -21.47 10.82
N ALA A 87 -8.53 -20.93 9.81
CA ALA A 87 -8.82 -21.22 8.40
C ALA A 87 -8.81 -22.73 8.10
N ALA A 88 -7.97 -23.50 8.79
CA ALA A 88 -7.81 -24.94 8.56
C ALA A 88 -9.01 -25.78 8.96
N GLN A 89 -9.89 -25.21 9.78
CA GLN A 89 -11.11 -25.87 10.23
C GLN A 89 -12.30 -25.50 9.35
N VAL A 90 -12.18 -24.50 8.47
CA VAL A 90 -13.28 -24.08 7.60
C VAL A 90 -13.55 -25.20 6.58
N PRO A 91 -14.77 -25.78 6.58
CA PRO A 91 -15.11 -26.86 5.67
C PRO A 91 -15.04 -26.42 4.21
N ASN A 92 -14.75 -27.35 3.32
CA ASN A 92 -14.85 -27.11 1.89
C ASN A 92 -16.28 -26.64 1.53
N GLN A 93 -16.39 -25.46 0.92
CA GLN A 93 -17.67 -24.83 0.57
C GLN A 93 -17.89 -24.73 -0.95
N GLY A 94 -17.07 -25.41 -1.76
CA GLY A 94 -17.20 -25.45 -3.21
C GLY A 94 -16.21 -24.55 -3.96
N ASN A 95 -16.41 -24.47 -5.27
CA ASN A 95 -15.44 -23.91 -6.20
C ASN A 95 -15.38 -22.38 -6.10
N ASN A 96 -14.17 -21.84 -6.23
CA ASN A 96 -13.86 -20.41 -6.27
C ASN A 96 -13.96 -19.64 -4.94
N LEU A 97 -14.01 -20.35 -3.81
CA LEU A 97 -13.93 -19.77 -2.47
C LEU A 97 -12.58 -20.11 -1.81
N TYR A 98 -11.99 -19.13 -1.16
CA TYR A 98 -10.68 -19.23 -0.52
C TYR A 98 -10.77 -18.78 0.92
N VAL A 99 -10.05 -19.46 1.79
CA VAL A 99 -9.99 -19.15 3.22
C VAL A 99 -8.66 -18.47 3.56
N PHE A 100 -8.74 -17.57 4.53
CA PHE A 100 -7.66 -16.73 5.00
C PHE A 100 -7.73 -16.68 6.53
N ASP A 101 -6.61 -16.93 7.20
CA ASP A 101 -6.48 -16.59 8.61
C ASP A 101 -6.53 -15.06 8.80
N LYS A 102 -7.07 -14.61 9.94
CA LYS A 102 -7.14 -13.18 10.28
C LYS A 102 -5.78 -12.48 10.22
N ALA A 103 -4.72 -13.20 10.59
CA ALA A 103 -3.36 -12.71 10.65
C ALA A 103 -2.63 -12.62 9.29
N CYS A 104 -3.28 -13.01 8.18
CA CYS A 104 -2.66 -12.98 6.86
C CYS A 104 -2.14 -11.59 6.49
N SER A 105 -0.90 -11.53 6.02
CA SER A 105 -0.29 -10.26 5.58
C SER A 105 -0.97 -9.72 4.31
N SER A 106 -0.87 -8.41 4.10
CA SER A 106 -1.38 -7.73 2.89
C SER A 106 -0.75 -8.23 1.58
N LYS A 107 0.37 -8.95 1.63
CA LYS A 107 0.98 -9.60 0.46
C LYS A 107 0.27 -10.89 0.04
N ALA A 108 -0.53 -11.48 0.92
CA ALA A 108 -1.24 -12.73 0.67
C ALA A 108 -2.76 -12.52 0.50
N VAL A 109 -3.29 -11.36 0.88
CA VAL A 109 -4.71 -11.03 0.80
C VAL A 109 -4.99 -10.15 -0.42
N PRO A 110 -5.75 -10.65 -1.42
CA PRO A 110 -6.09 -9.87 -2.61
C PRO A 110 -6.83 -8.55 -2.30
N ASN A 111 -6.47 -7.50 -3.01
CA ASN A 111 -7.03 -6.16 -2.85
C ASN A 111 -7.74 -5.63 -4.10
N THR A 112 -7.91 -6.47 -5.12
CA THR A 112 -8.73 -6.14 -6.30
C THR A 112 -10.07 -6.87 -6.27
N LYS A 113 -11.04 -6.32 -7.00
CA LYS A 113 -12.35 -6.96 -7.20
C LYS A 113 -12.14 -8.31 -7.93
N PRO A 114 -12.74 -9.41 -7.44
CA PRO A 114 -12.64 -10.69 -8.11
C PRO A 114 -13.38 -10.71 -9.45
N THR A 115 -12.89 -11.53 -10.36
CA THR A 115 -13.51 -11.87 -11.64
C THR A 115 -13.71 -13.38 -11.72
N GLN A 116 -14.43 -13.87 -12.73
CA GLN A 116 -14.59 -15.33 -12.90
C GLN A 116 -13.23 -16.03 -13.13
N ASP A 117 -12.29 -15.38 -13.82
CA ASP A 117 -10.93 -15.92 -14.03
C ASP A 117 -10.02 -15.79 -12.80
N LYS A 118 -10.27 -14.77 -11.97
CA LYS A 118 -9.55 -14.47 -10.73
C LYS A 118 -10.56 -14.38 -9.57
N PRO A 119 -11.11 -15.53 -9.12
CA PRO A 119 -12.26 -15.57 -8.21
C PRO A 119 -12.02 -14.93 -6.85
N ARG A 120 -10.76 -14.80 -6.43
CA ARG A 120 -10.36 -14.15 -5.19
C ARG A 120 -9.86 -12.71 -5.38
N GLY A 121 -9.73 -12.27 -6.63
CA GLY A 121 -8.98 -11.07 -7.00
C GLY A 121 -7.49 -11.33 -7.11
N GLU A 122 -6.72 -10.25 -7.13
CA GLU A 122 -5.26 -10.24 -7.21
C GLU A 122 -4.70 -9.43 -6.06
N VAL A 123 -3.50 -9.80 -5.61
CA VAL A 123 -2.69 -8.93 -4.77
C VAL A 123 -2.02 -7.94 -5.70
N LYS A 124 -2.60 -6.76 -5.87
CA LYS A 124 -1.90 -5.65 -6.53
C LYS A 124 -1.22 -4.85 -5.44
N THR A 125 0.06 -5.09 -5.24
CA THR A 125 0.89 -4.06 -4.63
C THR A 125 0.94 -2.91 -5.63
N LYS A 126 0.02 -1.94 -5.53
CA LYS A 126 0.41 -0.60 -5.96
C LYS A 126 1.59 -0.28 -5.07
N ALA A 127 2.79 -0.30 -5.64
CA ALA A 127 3.96 0.09 -4.88
C ALA A 127 3.60 1.46 -4.30
N ALA A 128 3.73 1.63 -2.99
CA ALA A 128 3.61 2.95 -2.40
C ALA A 128 4.60 3.96 -3.03
N ARG A 129 5.57 3.47 -3.82
CA ARG A 129 6.47 4.25 -4.66
C ARG A 129 5.77 4.97 -5.82
N ASP A 130 4.67 4.42 -6.35
CA ASP A 130 3.92 5.01 -7.47
C ASP A 130 2.68 5.80 -7.02
N LEU A 131 2.24 5.59 -5.77
CA LEU A 131 1.13 6.33 -5.18
C LEU A 131 1.66 7.57 -4.47
N VAL A 132 1.07 8.72 -4.80
CA VAL A 132 1.32 9.98 -4.11
C VAL A 132 0.68 9.88 -2.72
N CYS A 133 1.50 9.71 -1.68
CA CYS A 133 1.05 9.57 -0.30
C CYS A 133 1.81 10.56 0.58
N ASN A 134 1.09 11.32 1.40
CA ASN A 134 1.67 12.26 2.36
C ASN A 134 2.60 13.29 1.72
N THR A 135 2.18 13.85 0.58
CA THR A 135 2.94 14.88 -0.12
C THR A 135 2.14 16.17 -0.17
N ALA A 136 2.81 17.30 -0.43
CA ALA A 136 2.09 18.51 -0.78
C ALA A 136 1.30 18.30 -2.10
N PRO A 137 0.14 18.94 -2.27
CA PRO A 137 -0.59 18.92 -3.53
C PRO A 137 0.18 19.70 -4.61
N THR A 138 0.21 19.16 -5.83
CA THR A 138 1.02 19.71 -6.95
C THR A 138 0.22 20.04 -8.19
N GLY A 139 -1.10 19.85 -8.17
CA GLY A 139 -1.96 20.12 -9.31
C GLY A 139 -2.00 21.60 -9.68
N ALA A 140 -2.24 21.87 -10.96
CA ALA A 140 -2.43 23.24 -11.43
C ALA A 140 -3.60 23.92 -10.69
N SER A 141 -3.48 25.22 -10.45
CA SER A 141 -4.54 26.03 -9.87
C SER A 141 -5.80 25.93 -10.75
N ASN A 142 -6.83 25.25 -10.24
CA ASN A 142 -8.09 25.05 -10.95
C ASN A 142 -9.25 25.06 -9.97
N SER A 143 -10.03 26.14 -9.98
CA SER A 143 -11.16 26.34 -9.07
C SER A 143 -12.32 25.35 -9.28
N LYS A 144 -12.33 24.60 -10.40
CA LYS A 144 -13.35 23.56 -10.67
C LYS A 144 -13.07 22.26 -9.93
N ILE A 145 -11.85 22.05 -9.42
CA ILE A 145 -11.50 20.86 -8.65
C ILE A 145 -11.76 21.17 -7.18
N GLN A 146 -12.92 20.71 -6.70
CA GLN A 146 -13.36 20.87 -5.32
C GLN A 146 -13.53 19.49 -4.66
N PRO A 147 -13.41 19.39 -3.33
CA PRO A 147 -13.75 18.16 -2.64
C PRO A 147 -15.25 17.89 -2.82
N PHE A 148 -15.62 16.62 -3.02
CA PHE A 148 -17.02 16.22 -3.10
C PHE A 148 -17.61 15.90 -1.72
N ALA A 149 -16.76 15.69 -0.71
CA ALA A 149 -17.15 15.44 0.66
C ALA A 149 -16.07 15.88 1.65
N THR A 150 -16.48 16.27 2.86
CA THR A 150 -15.59 16.70 3.95
C THR A 150 -16.00 16.02 5.26
N PRO A 151 -15.68 14.73 5.45
CA PRO A 151 -16.05 14.01 6.65
C PRO A 151 -15.21 14.47 7.85
N SER A 152 -15.74 14.33 9.06
CA SER A 152 -14.97 14.51 10.29
C SER A 152 -14.04 13.30 10.48
N ALA A 153 -12.73 13.51 10.41
CA ALA A 153 -11.73 12.48 10.67
C ALA A 153 -10.62 13.07 11.53
N GLN A 154 -10.31 12.43 12.66
CA GLN A 154 -9.25 12.91 13.57
C GLN A 154 -7.83 12.49 13.14
N THR A 155 -7.71 11.50 12.25
CA THR A 155 -6.43 11.01 11.75
C THR A 155 -6.48 10.78 10.24
N ALA A 156 -5.31 10.77 9.58
CA ALA A 156 -5.24 10.52 8.15
C ALA A 156 -5.75 9.10 7.81
N GLU A 157 -5.53 8.12 8.69
CA GLU A 157 -6.09 6.77 8.57
C GLU A 157 -7.62 6.78 8.54
N LYS A 158 -8.28 7.55 9.43
CA LYS A 158 -9.75 7.65 9.43
C LYS A 158 -10.26 8.40 8.21
N CYS A 159 -9.52 9.39 7.72
CA CYS A 159 -9.83 10.07 6.47
C CYS A 159 -9.70 9.11 5.27
N GLN A 160 -8.70 8.24 5.29
CA GLN A 160 -8.53 7.18 4.30
C GLN A 160 -9.67 6.17 4.34
N ASP A 161 -10.10 5.70 5.53
CA ASP A 161 -11.25 4.80 5.66
C ASP A 161 -12.52 5.42 5.03
N ALA A 162 -12.74 6.73 5.25
CA ALA A 162 -13.85 7.45 4.65
C ALA A 162 -13.72 7.56 3.10
N CYS A 163 -12.52 7.81 2.58
CA CYS A 163 -12.26 7.75 1.15
C CYS A 163 -12.46 6.34 0.59
N ASP A 164 -12.01 5.31 1.30
CA ASP A 164 -12.10 3.92 0.89
C ASP A 164 -13.55 3.45 0.77
N ALA A 165 -14.42 3.88 1.69
CA ALA A 165 -15.86 3.63 1.68
C ALA A 165 -16.58 4.24 0.46
N GLN A 166 -16.03 5.31 -0.14
CA GLN A 166 -16.64 5.99 -1.28
C GLN A 166 -16.09 5.46 -2.61
N ALA A 167 -16.97 4.91 -3.45
CA ALA A 167 -16.58 4.36 -4.75
C ALA A 167 -16.00 5.42 -5.71
N SER A 168 -16.43 6.67 -5.57
CA SER A 168 -15.99 7.80 -6.39
C SER A 168 -14.68 8.44 -5.89
N CYS A 169 -14.23 8.14 -4.67
CA CYS A 169 -13.01 8.75 -4.13
C CYS A 169 -11.78 8.20 -4.85
N LYS A 170 -10.88 9.10 -5.27
CA LYS A 170 -9.59 8.78 -5.89
C LYS A 170 -8.41 9.32 -5.08
N SER A 171 -8.60 10.43 -4.37
CA SER A 171 -7.62 10.99 -3.45
C SER A 171 -8.30 11.73 -2.31
N PHE A 172 -7.57 12.00 -1.24
CA PHE A 172 -8.02 12.86 -0.15
C PHE A 172 -6.92 13.83 0.27
N LEU A 173 -7.33 14.97 0.84
CA LEU A 173 -6.46 15.88 1.58
C LEU A 173 -6.70 15.68 3.06
N PHE A 174 -5.62 15.65 3.82
CA PHE A 174 -5.66 15.61 5.28
C PHE A 174 -4.59 16.50 5.88
N GLY A 175 -4.92 17.20 6.96
CA GLY A 175 -3.97 17.94 7.79
C GLY A 175 -4.68 18.89 8.76
N LEU A 176 -3.89 19.53 9.62
CA LEU A 176 -4.33 20.58 10.53
C LEU A 176 -3.79 21.92 10.03
N PRO A 177 -4.60 22.76 9.37
CA PRO A 177 -4.19 24.12 9.00
C PRO A 177 -3.79 24.94 10.23
N ALA A 178 -2.84 25.86 10.07
CA ALA A 178 -2.32 26.73 11.14
C ALA A 178 -3.41 27.50 11.92
N ASP A 179 -4.49 27.88 11.23
CA ASP A 179 -5.61 28.66 11.73
C ASP A 179 -6.83 27.80 12.13
N ALA A 180 -6.70 26.47 12.10
CA ALA A 180 -7.77 25.53 12.49
C ALA A 180 -7.49 24.86 13.83
N SER A 181 -8.52 24.67 14.66
CA SER A 181 -8.45 23.91 15.91
C SER A 181 -8.71 22.40 15.73
N GLU A 182 -9.17 21.99 14.55
CA GLU A 182 -9.49 20.60 14.22
C GLU A 182 -8.92 20.21 12.84
N PRO A 183 -8.51 18.93 12.68
CA PRO A 183 -8.00 18.45 11.41
C PRO A 183 -9.08 18.46 10.33
N VAL A 184 -8.65 18.77 9.11
CA VAL A 184 -9.50 18.83 7.93
C VAL A 184 -9.27 17.56 7.10
N CYS A 185 -10.37 16.88 6.77
CA CYS A 185 -10.40 15.79 5.80
C CYS A 185 -11.28 16.16 4.61
N LYS A 186 -10.73 16.10 3.40
CA LYS A 186 -11.40 16.49 2.15
C LYS A 186 -11.24 15.39 1.11
N LEU A 187 -12.34 14.84 0.60
CA LEU A 187 -12.34 13.75 -0.37
C LEU A 187 -12.53 14.28 -1.80
N TYR A 188 -11.76 13.74 -2.75
CA TYR A 188 -11.76 14.16 -4.16
C TYR A 188 -12.05 12.98 -5.10
N THR A 189 -12.71 13.29 -6.22
CA THR A 189 -12.98 12.35 -7.31
C THR A 189 -11.89 12.32 -8.39
N VAL A 190 -10.83 13.11 -8.19
CA VAL A 190 -9.69 13.24 -9.11
C VAL A 190 -8.45 12.55 -8.56
N ASP A 191 -7.51 12.22 -9.43
CA ASP A 191 -6.22 11.68 -9.03
C ASP A 191 -5.41 12.71 -8.20
N PRO A 192 -4.52 12.26 -7.29
CA PRO A 192 -3.79 13.14 -6.37
C PRO A 192 -2.95 14.21 -7.09
N SER A 193 -2.43 13.92 -8.29
CA SER A 193 -1.69 14.87 -9.13
C SER A 193 -2.53 15.99 -9.73
N LYS A 194 -3.87 15.89 -9.63
CA LYS A 194 -4.82 16.90 -10.09
C LYS A 194 -5.36 17.75 -8.94
N VAL A 195 -5.11 17.38 -7.69
CA VAL A 195 -5.50 18.19 -6.54
C VAL A 195 -4.72 19.51 -6.59
N PRO A 196 -5.38 20.67 -6.63
CA PRO A 196 -4.71 21.96 -6.81
C PRO A 196 -3.67 22.20 -5.72
N ARG A 197 -2.53 22.79 -6.10
CA ARG A 197 -1.50 23.25 -5.17
C ARG A 197 -2.07 24.28 -4.20
N ARG A 198 -1.70 24.17 -2.92
CA ARG A 198 -2.09 25.03 -1.81
C ARG A 198 -0.97 25.09 -0.78
N ASP A 199 -0.99 26.12 0.04
CA ASP A 199 -0.02 26.34 1.12
C ASP A 199 -0.69 26.28 2.51
N ASP A 200 -1.80 25.54 2.63
CA ASP A 200 -2.65 25.44 3.83
C ASP A 200 -2.31 24.23 4.74
N GLU A 201 -1.06 23.76 4.69
CA GLU A 201 -0.54 22.60 5.46
C GLU A 201 -1.36 21.31 5.30
N LEU A 202 -2.13 21.21 4.23
CA LEU A 202 -2.85 20.00 3.85
C LEU A 202 -2.00 19.14 2.91
N TYR A 203 -1.99 17.84 3.19
CA TYR A 203 -1.23 16.86 2.43
C TYR A 203 -2.17 15.98 1.63
N VAL A 204 -1.77 15.64 0.42
CA VAL A 204 -2.53 14.78 -0.49
C VAL A 204 -2.12 13.33 -0.34
N PHE A 205 -3.13 12.48 -0.39
CA PHE A 205 -3.01 11.03 -0.30
C PHE A 205 -3.86 10.41 -1.40
N ALA A 206 -3.24 9.52 -2.17
CA ALA A 206 -3.95 8.68 -3.11
C ALA A 206 -4.82 7.64 -2.38
N LYS A 207 -5.94 7.24 -3.00
CA LYS A 207 -6.69 6.10 -2.49
C LYS A 207 -5.84 4.83 -2.50
N GLY A 208 -5.83 4.10 -1.39
CA GLY A 208 -5.04 2.88 -1.20
C GLY A 208 -3.58 3.11 -0.79
N CYS A 209 -3.24 4.28 -0.23
CA CYS A 209 -1.96 4.46 0.45
C CYS A 209 -1.78 3.40 1.56
N SER A 210 -0.56 2.87 1.70
CA SER A 210 -0.28 1.89 2.76
C SER A 210 -0.22 2.56 4.13
N THR A 211 -0.53 1.80 5.18
CA THR A 211 -0.49 2.27 6.59
C THR A 211 0.89 2.77 7.03
N ALA A 212 1.97 2.36 6.34
CA ALA A 212 3.32 2.88 6.59
C ALA A 212 3.51 4.34 6.16
N ASN A 213 2.66 4.84 5.24
CA ASN A 213 2.74 6.19 4.69
C ASN A 213 1.57 7.10 5.11
N VAL A 214 0.63 6.55 5.88
CA VAL A 214 -0.59 7.23 6.29
C VAL A 214 -0.50 7.45 7.79
N PRO A 215 -0.42 8.71 8.24
CA PRO A 215 -0.35 9.02 9.66
C PRO A 215 -1.53 8.46 10.46
N THR A 216 -1.21 7.86 11.60
CA THR A 216 -2.20 7.25 12.51
C THR A 216 -2.39 8.07 13.78
N THR A 217 -1.56 9.08 14.03
CA THR A 217 -1.72 9.99 15.16
C THR A 217 -2.55 11.21 14.77
N THR A 218 -3.20 11.81 15.76
CA THR A 218 -3.83 13.12 15.59
C THR A 218 -2.75 14.16 15.25
N PRO A 219 -2.96 15.01 14.24
CA PRO A 219 -2.01 16.06 13.90
C PRO A 219 -1.99 17.17 14.96
N THR A 220 -0.87 17.87 15.04
CA THR A 220 -0.66 19.07 15.85
C THR A 220 -0.16 20.19 14.94
N HIS A 221 -0.11 21.45 15.40
CA HIS A 221 0.45 22.52 14.57
C HIS A 221 1.95 22.31 14.27
N ASP A 222 2.69 21.62 15.14
CA ASP A 222 4.10 21.26 14.88
C ASP A 222 4.23 20.09 13.89
N GLU A 223 3.24 19.19 13.87
CA GLU A 223 3.16 18.05 12.96
C GLU A 223 1.78 18.00 12.29
N PRO A 224 1.52 18.90 11.31
CA PRO A 224 0.17 19.14 10.77
C PRO A 224 -0.43 17.93 10.05
N ARG A 225 0.39 16.93 9.74
CA ARG A 225 0.00 15.65 9.15
C ARG A 225 -0.14 14.51 10.16
N GLY A 226 0.41 14.64 11.37
CA GLY A 226 0.64 13.53 12.30
C GLY A 226 1.81 12.62 11.92
N GLN A 227 2.06 11.60 12.74
CA GLN A 227 3.16 10.66 12.58
C GLN A 227 2.68 9.38 11.89
N ALA A 228 3.41 8.97 10.86
CA ALA A 228 3.29 7.63 10.30
C ALA A 228 4.13 6.64 11.14
N ASN A 229 3.71 5.38 11.22
CA ASN A 229 4.36 4.34 12.03
C ASN A 229 5.79 3.92 11.60
N ASN A 230 6.46 4.72 10.77
CA ASN A 230 7.87 4.51 10.48
C ASN A 230 8.73 5.08 11.61
N LYS A 231 9.18 4.16 12.47
CA LYS A 231 10.39 4.30 13.28
C LYS A 231 11.61 4.39 12.34
N SER A 232 11.72 5.51 11.64
CA SER A 232 12.93 5.89 10.90
C SER A 232 13.08 7.39 11.08
N GLY A 233 13.74 7.75 12.18
CA GLY A 233 14.23 9.09 12.37
C GLY A 233 15.25 9.40 11.28
N ILE A 234 14.84 10.19 10.30
CA ILE A 234 15.76 11.09 9.62
C ILE A 234 15.12 12.47 9.72
N LYS A 235 15.48 13.16 10.80
CA LYS A 235 15.35 14.61 10.92
C LYS A 235 16.17 15.19 9.77
N THR A 236 15.50 15.55 8.68
CA THR A 236 16.13 16.35 7.62
C THR A 236 16.16 17.77 8.14
N GLU A 237 17.15 18.05 8.98
CA GLU A 237 17.47 19.39 9.47
C GLU A 237 18.11 20.14 8.29
N ASN A 238 17.27 20.80 7.47
CA ASN A 238 17.73 21.76 6.48
C ASN A 238 18.28 22.98 7.23
N LYS A 239 19.59 22.98 7.50
CA LYS A 239 20.33 24.18 7.87
C LYS A 239 20.74 24.94 6.61
N ASN A 240 20.07 26.07 6.38
CA ASN A 240 20.58 27.24 5.68
C ASN A 240 19.53 28.35 5.86
N GLY A 241 19.78 29.54 6.38
CA GLY A 241 20.96 30.21 6.91
C GLY A 241 20.47 31.63 7.24
N GLY A 242 20.87 32.17 8.40
CA GLY A 242 20.45 33.49 8.85
C GLY A 242 21.45 34.02 9.87
N LYS A 243 22.05 35.16 9.53
CA LYS A 243 23.17 35.84 10.18
C LYS A 243 22.89 36.18 11.64
N ASP A 244 23.91 36.11 12.51
CA ASP A 244 24.67 37.27 12.98
C ASP A 244 25.62 36.94 14.15
N GLN A 245 26.71 37.72 14.20
CA GLN A 245 27.60 38.02 15.34
C GLN A 245 28.76 37.08 15.69
N ALA A 246 29.96 37.62 15.45
CA ALA A 246 31.26 37.28 16.04
C ALA A 246 31.27 37.60 17.57
N PRO A 247 32.25 37.13 18.37
CA PRO A 247 33.63 37.62 18.30
C PRO A 247 34.77 36.62 18.63
N THR A 248 36.00 36.99 18.22
CA THR A 248 37.33 36.78 18.86
C THR A 248 37.69 35.39 19.40
N GLY A 249 38.84 34.75 19.13
CA GLY A 249 40.16 35.15 18.64
C GLY A 249 41.16 34.13 19.21
N GLY A 250 42.15 33.68 18.44
CA GLY A 250 43.14 32.70 18.91
C GLY A 250 44.04 32.18 17.79
N LYS A 251 45.34 32.50 17.90
CA LYS A 251 46.39 32.44 16.86
C LYS A 251 47.04 31.05 16.67
N ALA A 252 47.61 30.89 15.45
CA ALA A 252 48.90 30.27 15.10
C ALA A 252 48.99 28.71 15.17
N ASN A 253 49.75 27.98 14.33
CA ASN A 253 50.66 28.29 13.22
C ASN A 253 51.01 26.98 12.46
N ASN A 254 51.60 27.13 11.26
CA ASN A 254 52.59 26.25 10.61
C ASN A 254 52.14 24.92 9.98
N ASN A 255 52.68 24.44 8.84
CA ASN A 255 53.50 24.99 7.75
C ASN A 255 53.64 23.88 6.68
N ALA A 256 53.80 24.28 5.40
CA ALA A 256 54.45 23.57 4.27
C ALA A 256 53.91 22.18 3.80
N GLY A 257 53.77 21.89 2.51
CA GLY A 257 54.15 22.65 1.32
C GLY A 257 53.91 21.90 -0.01
N ASN A 258 54.43 22.55 -1.05
CA ASN A 258 54.72 22.11 -2.43
C ASN A 258 53.70 22.40 -3.55
N ASN A 259 54.00 23.49 -4.25
CA ASN A 259 53.59 23.87 -5.61
C ASN A 259 54.52 23.27 -6.69
N LYS A 260 53.95 22.83 -7.81
CA LYS A 260 54.53 22.86 -9.18
C LYS A 260 53.37 22.60 -10.17
N ARG A 261 52.87 23.59 -10.94
CA ARG A 261 53.32 24.04 -12.30
C ARG A 261 53.43 22.87 -13.29
N ASP A 262 52.89 22.85 -14.51
CA ASP A 262 52.24 23.82 -15.42
C ASP A 262 51.85 23.07 -16.72
N MET A 263 50.93 23.64 -17.52
CA MET A 263 50.80 23.53 -19.00
C MET A 263 50.30 22.23 -19.70
N LYS A 264 49.08 22.26 -20.26
CA LYS A 264 48.78 22.55 -21.70
C LYS A 264 47.48 21.84 -22.18
N PRO A 265 46.60 22.51 -22.94
CA PRO A 265 45.42 21.93 -23.58
C PRO A 265 45.73 21.47 -25.02
N GLU A 266 45.18 20.32 -25.42
CA GLU A 266 45.13 19.90 -26.83
C GLU A 266 43.69 19.75 -27.33
N ASP A 267 43.59 20.02 -28.61
CA ASP A 267 42.48 20.52 -29.41
C ASP A 267 42.20 19.48 -30.50
N LYS A 268 40.92 19.26 -30.87
CA LYS A 268 40.36 18.82 -32.19
C LYS A 268 39.19 17.80 -32.16
N PRO A 269 38.29 17.74 -33.17
CA PRO A 269 37.25 18.74 -33.48
C PRO A 269 35.91 18.02 -33.91
N PRO A 270 35.03 18.52 -34.82
CA PRO A 270 33.57 18.40 -34.66
C PRO A 270 32.94 17.21 -35.42
N VAL A 271 31.80 16.71 -34.92
CA VAL A 271 30.95 15.78 -35.67
C VAL A 271 30.00 16.59 -36.55
N LYS A 272 30.10 16.42 -37.87
CA LYS A 272 29.12 16.85 -38.86
C LYS A 272 28.32 15.66 -39.40
N ASP A 273 27.10 16.00 -39.74
CA ASP A 273 25.97 15.25 -40.29
C ASP A 273 26.29 14.17 -41.34
N GLN A 274 25.49 13.11 -41.32
CA GLN A 274 25.01 12.48 -42.56
C GLN A 274 23.64 11.80 -42.34
N ASP A 275 22.65 12.40 -43.00
CA ASP A 275 21.35 11.83 -43.32
C ASP A 275 21.50 10.52 -44.09
N HIS A 276 20.64 9.52 -43.82
CA HIS A 276 20.15 8.61 -44.84
C HIS A 276 18.64 8.40 -44.70
N ALA A 277 17.96 8.75 -45.78
CA ALA A 277 16.54 8.66 -46.01
C ALA A 277 16.12 7.24 -46.45
N GLY A 278 14.85 6.92 -46.18
CA GLY A 278 14.02 6.06 -47.02
C GLY A 278 14.06 4.55 -46.69
N ASP A 279 12.95 4.01 -46.19
CA ASP A 279 12.00 3.35 -47.09
C ASP A 279 10.64 3.02 -46.45
N LYS A 280 9.64 2.96 -47.32
CA LYS A 280 8.17 2.94 -47.09
C LYS A 280 7.63 1.68 -46.39
N PRO A 281 6.35 1.73 -45.92
CA PRO A 281 5.70 0.67 -45.16
C PRO A 281 4.96 -0.35 -46.05
N PRO A 282 4.78 -1.61 -45.60
CA PRO A 282 3.86 -2.53 -46.26
C PRO A 282 2.41 -2.31 -45.83
N LYS A 283 1.56 -2.27 -46.86
CA LYS A 283 0.09 -2.17 -46.83
C LYS A 283 -0.57 -3.48 -46.39
N ASN A 284 -1.77 -3.31 -45.81
CA ASN A 284 -2.95 -4.17 -45.86
C ASN A 284 -2.89 -5.61 -45.33
N LYS A 285 -3.77 -5.88 -44.34
CA LYS A 285 -4.79 -6.94 -44.44
C LYS A 285 -5.96 -6.66 -43.50
N ALA A 286 -7.12 -6.39 -44.10
CA ALA A 286 -8.42 -6.38 -43.45
C ALA A 286 -8.87 -7.82 -43.11
N PRO A 287 -9.64 -8.05 -42.03
CA PRO A 287 -10.41 -9.28 -41.87
C PRO A 287 -11.60 -9.27 -42.83
N LYS A 288 -11.83 -10.41 -43.49
CA LYS A 288 -13.01 -10.68 -44.31
C LYS A 288 -14.24 -10.81 -43.41
N ASP A 289 -15.19 -9.90 -43.55
CA ASP A 289 -16.58 -10.18 -43.24
C ASP A 289 -17.14 -11.20 -44.25
N LYS A 290 -17.59 -12.33 -43.72
CA LYS A 290 -18.55 -13.21 -44.38
C LYS A 290 -19.51 -13.74 -43.32
N ASN A 291 -20.63 -13.08 -43.13
CA ASN A 291 -21.88 -13.79 -42.83
C ASN A 291 -23.07 -12.96 -43.31
N ALA A 292 -23.56 -13.35 -44.48
CA ALA A 292 -24.84 -12.96 -45.04
C ALA A 292 -25.59 -14.24 -45.41
N GLY A 293 -26.89 -14.29 -45.06
CA GLY A 293 -27.83 -15.35 -45.48
C GLY A 293 -28.29 -16.21 -44.30
N ASN A 294 -29.37 -15.95 -43.55
CA ASN A 294 -30.79 -15.71 -43.88
C ASN A 294 -31.66 -16.98 -43.69
N ASN A 295 -32.91 -16.73 -43.27
CA ASN A 295 -34.08 -17.61 -43.05
C ASN A 295 -34.11 -18.46 -41.77
N GLY A 296 -35.19 -18.46 -40.97
CA GLY A 296 -36.50 -17.84 -41.15
C GLY A 296 -37.43 -18.22 -40.00
N GLN A 297 -38.46 -17.40 -39.80
CA GLN A 297 -39.62 -17.66 -38.96
C GLN A 297 -40.36 -18.94 -39.38
N ASN A 298 -40.86 -19.75 -38.43
CA ASN A 298 -42.31 -19.91 -38.23
C ASN A 298 -42.72 -20.87 -37.09
N HIS A 299 -43.72 -20.41 -36.34
CA HIS A 299 -44.85 -21.10 -35.69
C HIS A 299 -44.66 -22.48 -35.03
N ASN A 300 -44.83 -22.51 -33.70
CA ASN A 300 -46.12 -22.89 -33.07
C ASN A 300 -46.23 -22.24 -31.69
#